data_AF-A0A9R0ZQY0-F1
#
_entry.id   AF-A0A9R0ZQY0-F1
#
_cell.length_a   1.000
_cell.length_b   1.000
_cell.length_c   1.000
_cell.angle_alpha   90.00
_cell.angle_beta   90.00
_cell.angle_gamma   90.00
#
_symmetry.space_group_name_H-M   'P 1'
#
loop_
_entity.id
_entity.type
_entity.pdbx_description
1 polymer ?
#
loop_
_entity_poly.entity_id
_entity_poly.type
_entity_poly.pdbx_seq_one_letter_code
_entity_poly.pdbx_strand_id
1 'polypeptide(L)'
;MADAPLYQHHRRYTRELHDVDLHGNHKLHVVCTSKGEDVDKMLSTLRRKLGGMPVKLVGVDVEYTPMELDKFLMNGEYTFVRFAIEGDKSKLKLSGLEINSDNYIDIQVEWRDPYNKKKFHSLADVAGRMIDIHYHGM
;
A
#
# COMPACT_ATOMS: atom_id res chain seq x y z
N MET A 1 -5.65 7.73 -36.64
CA MET A 1 -5.55 7.39 -35.20
C MET A 1 -4.18 7.85 -34.77
N ALA A 2 -4.10 8.85 -33.89
CA ALA A 2 -2.84 9.48 -33.53
C ALA A 2 -2.21 8.71 -32.37
N ASP A 3 -0.98 8.24 -32.57
CA ASP A 3 -0.14 7.68 -31.50
C ASP A 3 0.13 8.77 -30.47
N ALA A 4 -0.48 8.63 -29.29
CA ALA A 4 -0.14 9.46 -28.14
C ALA A 4 1.23 9.00 -27.61
N PRO A 5 2.22 9.90 -27.44
CA PRO A 5 3.52 9.52 -26.89
C PRO A 5 3.36 9.33 -25.38
N LEU A 6 3.04 8.11 -24.95
CA LEU A 6 2.93 7.78 -23.53
C LEU A 6 4.34 7.63 -22.91
N TYR A 7 4.83 8.78 -22.43
CA TYR A 7 5.64 8.97 -21.23
C TYR A 7 6.71 7.91 -20.88
N GLN A 8 7.84 7.95 -21.58
CA GLN A 8 9.14 7.51 -21.05
C GLN A 8 9.90 8.64 -20.34
N HIS A 9 9.20 9.56 -19.67
CA HIS A 9 9.89 10.47 -18.77
C HIS A 9 10.10 9.77 -17.43
N HIS A 10 11.25 9.09 -17.29
CA HIS A 10 11.92 9.00 -15.99
C HIS A 10 12.04 10.44 -15.48
N ARG A 11 11.05 10.91 -14.71
CA ARG A 11 11.15 12.18 -14.02
C ARG A 11 12.32 12.02 -13.08
N ARG A 12 13.45 12.67 -13.38
CA ARG A 12 14.53 12.88 -12.42
C ARG A 12 13.92 13.69 -11.28
N TYR A 13 13.46 13.00 -10.25
CA TYR A 13 12.82 13.58 -9.10
C TYR A 13 13.70 13.29 -7.89
N THR A 14 14.60 14.23 -7.63
CA THR A 14 15.35 14.26 -6.37
C THR A 14 14.78 15.42 -5.56
N ARG A 15 14.18 15.12 -4.41
CA ARG A 15 13.59 16.12 -3.51
C ARG A 15 13.78 15.70 -2.06
N GLU A 16 14.10 16.67 -1.22
CA GLU A 16 14.10 16.52 0.23
C GLU A 16 12.99 17.41 0.82
N LEU A 17 12.29 16.87 1.81
CA LEU A 17 11.28 17.55 2.60
C LEU A 17 11.63 17.38 4.07
N HIS A 18 11.79 18.50 4.76
CA HIS A 18 12.03 18.55 6.20
C HIS A 18 10.72 18.83 6.94
N ASP A 19 10.68 18.40 8.20
CA ASP A 19 9.62 18.73 9.16
C ASP A 19 8.20 18.38 8.71
N VAL A 20 8.04 17.28 7.97
CA VAL A 20 6.74 16.74 7.59
C VAL A 20 6.02 16.26 8.84
N ASP A 21 4.86 16.84 9.12
CA ASP A 21 4.04 16.53 10.30
C ASP A 21 3.58 15.06 10.33
N LEU A 22 3.77 14.41 11.49
CA LEU A 22 3.16 13.14 11.85
C LEU A 22 2.18 13.34 13.02
N HIS A 23 1.45 12.30 13.40
CA HIS A 23 0.55 12.37 14.55
C HIS A 23 1.30 12.74 15.84
N GLY A 24 0.73 13.68 16.61
CA GLY A 24 1.36 14.28 17.78
C GLY A 24 2.40 15.34 17.39
N ASN A 25 3.52 15.40 18.13
CA ASN A 25 4.60 16.38 17.92
C ASN A 25 5.80 15.80 17.13
N HIS A 26 5.58 14.72 16.38
CA HIS A 26 6.65 14.04 15.64
C HIS A 26 6.78 14.61 14.23
N LYS A 27 8.03 14.66 13.74
CA LYS A 27 8.38 15.20 12.42
C LYS A 27 9.17 14.17 11.61
N LEU A 28 8.89 14.09 10.31
CA LEU A 28 9.58 13.20 9.38
C LEU A 28 10.47 14.00 8.43
N HIS A 29 11.67 13.47 8.17
CA HIS A 29 12.52 13.89 7.07
C HIS A 29 12.31 12.92 5.90
N VAL A 30 11.72 13.41 4.82
CA VAL A 30 11.43 12.61 3.61
C VAL A 30 12.45 12.94 2.54
N VAL A 31 13.08 11.91 2.01
CA VAL A 31 14.03 12.04 0.90
C VAL A 31 13.54 11.15 -0.24
N CYS A 32 13.30 11.77 -1.39
CA CYS A 32 12.92 11.10 -2.62
C CYS A 32 14.09 11.22 -3.61
N THR A 33 14.53 10.11 -4.19
CA THR A 33 15.54 10.14 -5.26
C THR A 33 15.22 9.11 -6.34
N SER A 34 15.50 9.47 -7.59
CA SER A 34 15.51 8.56 -8.73
C SER A 34 16.93 8.23 -9.21
N LYS A 35 17.97 8.60 -8.45
CA LYS A 35 19.39 8.38 -8.78
C LYS A 35 19.98 7.29 -7.90
N GLY A 36 20.49 6.22 -8.50
CA GLY A 36 21.07 5.08 -7.78
C GLY A 36 22.22 5.45 -6.83
N GLU A 37 23.12 6.34 -7.27
CA GLU A 37 24.26 6.81 -6.45
C GLU A 37 23.82 7.50 -5.14
N ASP A 38 22.69 8.21 -5.15
CA ASP A 38 22.15 8.88 -3.97
C ASP A 38 21.52 7.87 -3.00
N VAL A 39 21.02 6.73 -3.50
CA VAL A 39 20.44 5.67 -2.67
C VAL A 39 21.49 5.10 -1.70
N ASP A 40 22.70 4.82 -2.17
CA ASP A 40 23.78 4.30 -1.32
C ASP A 40 24.15 5.31 -0.22
N LYS A 41 24.22 6.59 -0.57
CA LYS A 41 24.48 7.67 0.39
C LYS A 41 23.36 7.78 1.43
N MET A 42 22.10 7.66 1.03
CA MET A 42 20.94 7.69 1.92
C MET A 42 20.92 6.47 2.86
N LEU A 43 21.16 5.28 2.33
CA LEU A 43 21.27 4.05 3.11
C LEU A 43 22.42 4.13 4.13
N SER A 44 23.56 4.69 3.75
CA SER A 44 24.69 4.89 4.68
C SER A 44 24.31 5.85 5.82
N THR A 45 23.54 6.90 5.52
CA THR A 45 23.03 7.85 6.52
C THR A 45 22.02 7.20 7.45
N LEU A 46 21.10 6.40 6.92
CA LEU A 46 20.13 5.63 7.71
C LEU A 46 20.85 4.66 8.65
N ARG A 47 21.84 3.90 8.13
CA ARG A 47 22.67 2.98 8.93
C ARG A 47 23.40 3.69 10.06
N ARG A 48 23.96 4.89 9.80
CA ARG A 48 24.61 5.70 10.84
C ARG A 48 23.64 6.13 11.94
N LYS A 49 22.43 6.58 11.58
CA LYS A 49 21.39 6.96 12.55
C LYS A 49 20.96 5.76 13.40
N LEU A 50 20.70 4.62 12.76
CA LEU A 50 20.33 3.38 13.45
C LEU A 50 21.47 2.85 14.33
N GLY A 51 22.73 3.06 13.96
CA GLY A 51 23.90 2.60 14.70
C GLY A 51 23.96 3.07 16.16
N GLY A 52 23.42 4.26 16.45
CA GLY A 52 23.36 4.81 17.81
C GLY A 52 22.12 4.42 18.61
N MET A 53 21.20 3.64 18.04
CA MET A 53 19.94 3.28 18.69
C MET A 53 20.04 1.91 19.39
N PRO A 54 19.50 1.77 20.62
CA PRO A 54 19.52 0.50 21.35
C PRO A 54 18.66 -0.58 20.67
N VAL A 55 17.61 -0.18 19.94
CA VAL A 55 16.75 -1.06 19.13
C VAL A 55 16.58 -0.45 17.74
N LYS A 56 16.68 -1.28 16.70
CA LYS A 56 16.70 -0.85 15.29
C LYS A 56 15.51 -1.45 14.54
N LEU A 57 14.46 -0.65 14.33
CA LEU A 57 13.26 -1.05 13.60
C LEU A 57 13.16 -0.20 12.33
N VAL A 58 12.88 -0.83 11.19
CA VAL A 58 12.75 -0.17 9.88
C VAL A 58 11.48 -0.68 9.22
N GLY A 59 10.55 0.22 8.90
CA GLY A 59 9.38 -0.07 8.06
C GLY A 59 9.74 0.07 6.58
N VAL A 60 9.25 -0.83 5.74
CA VAL A 60 9.49 -0.85 4.29
C VAL A 60 8.15 -0.98 3.58
N ASP A 61 7.94 -0.17 2.55
CA ASP A 61 6.78 -0.21 1.67
C ASP A 61 7.23 -0.04 0.21
N VAL A 62 6.49 -0.62 -0.74
CA VAL A 62 6.83 -0.61 -2.17
C VAL A 62 5.59 -0.26 -3.00
N GLU A 63 5.68 0.82 -3.78
CA GLU A 63 4.63 1.24 -4.72
C GLU A 63 4.96 0.84 -6.16
N TYR A 64 3.96 0.31 -6.89
CA TYR A 64 4.09 -0.10 -8.29
C TYR A 64 3.36 0.85 -9.23
N THR A 65 3.90 1.04 -10.44
CA THR A 65 3.25 1.87 -11.47
C THR A 65 2.19 1.09 -12.25
N PRO A 66 1.18 1.76 -12.86
CA PRO A 66 0.02 1.09 -13.45
C PRO A 66 0.31 0.05 -14.54
N MET A 67 1.42 0.20 -15.30
CA MET A 67 1.86 -0.75 -16.35
C MET A 67 2.55 -2.01 -15.81
N GLU A 68 2.87 -2.04 -14.52
CA GLU A 68 3.29 -3.25 -13.83
C GLU A 68 2.17 -3.76 -12.92
N LEU A 69 1.27 -2.87 -12.51
CA LEU A 69 0.12 -3.20 -11.70
C LEU A 69 -0.87 -4.09 -12.45
N ASP A 70 -1.08 -3.89 -13.75
CA ASP A 70 -1.90 -4.81 -14.57
C ASP A 70 -1.34 -6.25 -14.53
N LYS A 71 -0.03 -6.41 -14.75
CA LYS A 71 0.65 -7.71 -14.68
C LYS A 71 0.59 -8.32 -13.30
N PHE A 72 0.75 -7.50 -12.26
CA PHE A 72 0.68 -7.95 -10.88
C PHE A 72 -0.74 -8.40 -10.49
N LEU A 73 -1.76 -7.58 -10.81
CA LEU A 73 -3.18 -7.90 -10.53
C LEU A 73 -3.67 -9.12 -11.34
N MET A 74 -3.05 -9.42 -12.48
CA MET A 74 -3.33 -10.60 -13.29
C MET A 74 -2.50 -11.83 -12.91
N ASN A 75 -1.47 -11.68 -12.06
CA ASN A 75 -0.56 -12.77 -11.74
C ASN A 75 -1.25 -13.86 -10.88
N GLY A 76 -1.31 -15.07 -11.43
CA GLY A 76 -1.92 -16.26 -10.82
C GLY A 76 -1.17 -16.81 -9.59
N GLU A 77 0.02 -16.31 -9.27
CA GLU A 77 0.79 -16.71 -8.09
C GLU A 77 0.32 -16.02 -6.80
N TYR A 78 -0.39 -14.88 -6.91
CA TYR A 78 -0.87 -14.12 -5.77
C TYR A 78 -2.38 -14.28 -5.59
N THR A 79 -2.84 -14.34 -4.34
CA THR A 79 -4.26 -14.26 -3.99
C THR A 79 -4.55 -12.93 -3.32
N PHE A 80 -5.38 -12.11 -3.97
CA PHE A 80 -5.73 -10.77 -3.48
C PHE A 80 -6.89 -10.83 -2.48
N VAL A 81 -6.64 -10.41 -1.24
CA VAL A 81 -7.66 -10.39 -0.19
C VAL A 81 -8.20 -8.98 -0.03
N ARG A 82 -9.52 -8.78 -0.17
CA ARG A 82 -10.15 -7.45 -0.07
C ARG A 82 -11.57 -7.52 0.50
N PHE A 83 -12.08 -6.38 0.96
CA PHE A 83 -13.46 -6.22 1.40
C PHE A 83 -14.30 -5.57 0.29
N ALA A 84 -15.41 -6.21 -0.10
CA ALA A 84 -16.33 -5.70 -1.11
C ALA A 84 -15.68 -5.46 -2.49
N ILE A 85 -14.92 -6.46 -2.96
CA ILE A 85 -14.02 -6.33 -4.12
C ILE A 85 -14.75 -6.06 -5.44
N GLU A 86 -16.01 -6.45 -5.56
CA GLU A 86 -16.80 -6.20 -6.77
C GLU A 86 -16.97 -4.69 -7.07
N GLY A 87 -17.10 -3.87 -6.02
CA GLY A 87 -17.13 -2.42 -6.16
C GLY A 87 -15.80 -1.87 -6.68
N ASP A 88 -14.70 -2.46 -6.24
CA ASP A 88 -13.37 -2.08 -6.68
C ASP A 88 -13.07 -2.55 -8.10
N LYS A 89 -13.49 -3.75 -8.50
CA LYS A 89 -13.38 -4.22 -9.89
C LYS A 89 -14.04 -3.24 -10.86
N SER A 90 -15.23 -2.75 -10.51
CA SER A 90 -15.93 -1.76 -11.32
C SER A 90 -15.12 -0.47 -11.47
N LYS A 91 -14.45 -0.01 -10.41
CA LYS A 91 -13.58 1.17 -10.45
C LYS A 91 -12.26 0.92 -11.20
N LEU A 92 -11.65 -0.24 -11.02
CA LEU A 92 -10.42 -0.63 -11.72
C LEU A 92 -10.64 -0.71 -13.22
N LYS A 93 -11.79 -1.23 -13.66
CA LYS A 93 -12.17 -1.27 -15.08
C LYS A 93 -12.25 0.11 -15.72
N LEU A 94 -12.68 1.14 -14.98
CA LEU A 94 -12.66 2.53 -15.46
C LEU A 94 -11.23 3.04 -15.72
N SER A 95 -10.23 2.43 -15.10
CA SER A 95 -8.81 2.75 -15.27
C SER A 95 -8.08 1.75 -16.18
N GLY A 96 -8.80 0.85 -16.87
CA GLY A 96 -8.22 -0.18 -17.75
C GLY A 96 -7.50 -1.31 -17.02
N LEU A 97 -7.74 -1.47 -15.71
CA LEU A 97 -7.15 -2.52 -14.88
C LEU A 97 -8.18 -3.61 -14.58
N GLU A 98 -7.70 -4.84 -14.47
CA GLU A 98 -8.50 -5.99 -14.05
C GLU A 98 -7.72 -6.85 -13.07
N ILE A 99 -8.44 -7.40 -12.09
CA ILE A 99 -7.91 -8.40 -11.16
C ILE A 99 -8.26 -9.76 -11.73
N ASN A 100 -7.32 -10.70 -11.71
CA ASN A 100 -7.57 -12.07 -12.08
C ASN A 100 -8.79 -12.62 -11.30
N SER A 101 -9.81 -13.06 -12.02
CA SER A 101 -11.09 -13.50 -11.46
C SER A 101 -10.97 -14.71 -10.54
N ASP A 102 -9.89 -15.48 -10.68
CA ASP A 102 -9.74 -16.76 -10.01
C ASP A 102 -8.89 -16.62 -8.74
N ASN A 103 -8.31 -15.43 -8.53
CA ASN A 103 -7.21 -15.20 -7.60
C ASN A 103 -7.50 -14.10 -6.59
N TYR A 104 -8.74 -14.04 -6.10
CA TYR A 104 -9.10 -13.12 -5.02
C TYR A 104 -10.01 -13.77 -3.99
N ILE A 105 -10.00 -13.20 -2.78
CA ILE A 105 -10.87 -13.55 -1.67
C ILE A 105 -11.60 -12.27 -1.24
N ASP A 106 -12.93 -12.28 -1.35
CA ASP A 106 -13.75 -11.23 -0.76
C ASP A 106 -14.11 -11.59 0.67
N ILE A 107 -13.44 -10.96 1.64
CA ILE A 107 -13.68 -11.25 3.05
C ILE A 107 -15.08 -10.82 3.52
N GLN A 108 -15.77 -9.92 2.79
CA GLN A 108 -17.18 -9.63 3.08
C GLN A 108 -18.08 -10.85 2.78
N VAL A 109 -17.72 -11.65 1.78
CA VAL A 109 -18.45 -12.84 1.35
C VAL A 109 -18.03 -14.06 2.16
N GLU A 110 -16.73 -14.22 2.42
CA GLU A 110 -16.19 -15.39 3.12
C GLU A 110 -16.37 -15.30 4.64
N TRP A 111 -16.15 -14.13 5.24
CA TRP A 111 -16.07 -14.03 6.70
C TRP A 111 -17.41 -13.62 7.31
N ARG A 112 -17.63 -14.09 8.53
CA ARG A 112 -18.80 -13.75 9.34
C ARG A 112 -18.34 -13.33 10.73
N ASP A 113 -19.12 -12.45 11.34
CA ASP A 113 -18.93 -12.09 12.73
C ASP A 113 -18.97 -13.37 13.60
N PRO A 114 -17.92 -13.64 14.40
CA PRO A 114 -17.84 -14.88 15.16
C PRO A 114 -18.96 -15.02 16.20
N TYR A 115 -19.52 -13.91 16.68
CA TYR A 115 -20.55 -13.86 17.73
C TYR A 115 -21.97 -13.95 17.16
N ASN A 116 -22.30 -13.15 16.15
CA ASN A 116 -23.67 -13.08 15.62
C ASN A 116 -23.85 -13.75 14.25
N LYS A 117 -22.77 -14.26 13.65
CA LYS A 117 -22.75 -14.96 12.35
C LYS A 117 -23.24 -14.12 11.16
N LYS A 118 -23.43 -12.81 11.30
CA LYS A 118 -23.80 -11.92 10.21
C LYS A 118 -22.60 -11.53 9.37
N LYS A 119 -22.86 -11.03 8.16
CA LYS A 119 -21.85 -10.38 7.32
C LYS A 119 -21.40 -9.07 7.97
N PHE A 120 -20.16 -8.73 7.74
CA PHE A 120 -19.63 -7.42 8.11
C PHE A 120 -20.12 -6.33 7.16
N HIS A 121 -20.32 -5.12 7.69
CA HIS A 121 -20.76 -3.96 6.90
C HIS A 121 -19.60 -3.13 6.40
N SER A 122 -18.47 -3.17 7.11
CA SER A 122 -17.24 -2.47 6.75
C SER A 122 -15.99 -3.24 7.14
N LEU A 123 -14.85 -2.84 6.55
CA LEU A 123 -13.53 -3.33 6.96
C LEU A 123 -13.20 -2.94 8.41
N ALA A 124 -13.71 -1.79 8.89
CA ALA A 124 -13.54 -1.37 10.29
C ALA A 124 -14.23 -2.34 11.26
N ASP A 125 -15.42 -2.85 10.91
CA ASP A 125 -16.11 -3.86 11.72
C ASP A 125 -15.32 -5.18 11.78
N VAL A 126 -14.72 -5.59 10.66
CA VAL A 126 -13.85 -6.77 10.61
C VAL A 126 -12.67 -6.59 11.56
N ALA A 127 -11.96 -5.47 11.45
CA ALA A 127 -10.81 -5.17 12.31
C ALA A 127 -11.20 -5.12 13.79
N GLY A 128 -12.30 -4.44 14.12
CA GLY A 128 -12.76 -4.30 15.50
C GLY A 128 -13.35 -5.57 16.11
N ARG A 129 -13.70 -6.57 15.31
CA ARG A 129 -14.19 -7.88 15.80
C ARG A 129 -13.13 -8.96 15.82
N MET A 130 -12.15 -8.90 14.91
CA MET A 130 -11.19 -9.99 14.71
C MET A 130 -9.78 -9.67 15.19
N ILE A 131 -9.40 -8.39 15.27
CA ILE A 131 -8.01 -7.98 15.53
C ILE A 131 -7.85 -7.30 16.89
N ASP A 132 -8.77 -6.41 17.29
CA ASP A 132 -8.55 -5.61 18.49
C ASP A 132 -9.74 -5.57 19.45
N ILE A 133 -9.41 -5.72 20.74
CA ILE A 133 -10.29 -5.44 21.88
C ILE A 133 -10.52 -3.94 22.10
N HIS A 134 -9.69 -3.05 21.52
CA HIS A 134 -9.78 -1.59 21.70
C HIS A 134 -10.74 -0.88 20.73
N TYR A 135 -11.31 -1.56 19.73
CA TYR A 135 -12.41 -1.01 18.91
C TYR A 135 -13.79 -1.21 19.55
N HIS A 136 -13.87 -1.85 20.73
CA HIS A 136 -15.07 -1.86 21.54
C HIS A 136 -15.28 -0.48 22.20
N GLY A 137 -15.71 0.52 21.43
CA GLY A 137 -16.05 1.82 22.00
C GLY A 137 -16.14 3.01 21.04
N MET A 138 -15.94 2.81 19.74
CA MET A 138 -16.25 3.84 18.73
C MET A 138 -17.61 3.59 18.09
#